data_AF-A0AAW1J321-F1
#
_entry.id   AF-A0AAW1J321-F1
#
_cell.length_a   1.000
_cell.length_b   1.000
_cell.length_c   1.000
_cell.angle_alpha   90.00
_cell.angle_beta   90.00
_cell.angle_gamma   90.00
#
_symmetry.space_group_name_H-M   'P 1'
#
loop_
_entity.id
_entity.type
_entity.pdbx_description
1 polymer ?
#
loop_
_entity_poly.entity_id
_entity_poly.type
_entity_poly.pdbx_seq_one_letter_code
_entity_poly.pdbx_strand_id
1 'polypeptide(L)'
;MIFEALSLAKEQNGMDIGSIISYIEQRLTNETPQNFRKQLGAKLRRLVLQGKLEKVENCYRLTKSSLAETNTINRKDVFPKQPVIPAYLKMGESLEEAAKTAAYKVAEAEEKTHIAALSVREAERLSKMQEEADAIFQLAQEIHDRCHSND
;
A
#
# COMPACT_ATOMS: atom_id res chain seq x y z
N MET A 1 5.57 -15.01 -5.41
CA MET A 1 6.65 -15.96 -5.06
C MET A 1 6.45 -16.72 -3.76
N ILE A 2 6.64 -16.15 -2.54
CA ILE A 2 6.48 -16.93 -1.28
C ILE A 2 5.03 -17.44 -1.14
N PHE A 3 4.04 -16.56 -1.27
CA PHE A 3 2.63 -16.95 -1.20
C PHE A 3 2.24 -17.93 -2.30
N GLU A 4 2.77 -17.78 -3.52
CA GLU A 4 2.52 -18.73 -4.61
C GLU A 4 3.09 -20.13 -4.31
N ALA A 5 4.32 -20.20 -3.78
CA ALA A 5 4.92 -21.46 -3.36
C ALA A 5 4.03 -22.17 -2.33
N LEU A 6 3.57 -21.41 -1.33
CA LEU A 6 2.72 -21.92 -0.26
C LEU A 6 1.28 -22.23 -0.73
N SER A 7 0.77 -21.51 -1.72
CA SER A 7 -0.54 -21.79 -2.35
C SER A 7 -0.50 -23.03 -3.23
N LEU A 8 0.67 -23.42 -3.75
CA LEU A 8 0.87 -24.67 -4.48
C LEU A 8 0.88 -25.86 -3.51
N ALA A 9 1.46 -25.70 -2.32
CA ALA A 9 1.40 -26.67 -1.23
C ALA A 9 0.03 -26.63 -0.53
N LYS A 10 -1.02 -27.05 -1.26
CA LYS A 10 -2.37 -27.25 -0.70
C LYS A 10 -2.46 -28.43 0.29
N GLU A 11 -1.34 -29.09 0.58
CA GLU A 11 -1.31 -30.24 1.48
C GLU A 11 -1.15 -29.80 2.95
N GLN A 12 -1.80 -30.56 3.80
CA GLN A 12 -2.30 -30.20 5.14
C GLN A 12 -1.27 -29.60 6.12
N ASN A 13 0.02 -29.74 5.84
CA ASN A 13 1.14 -29.40 6.75
C ASN A 13 2.04 -28.23 6.28
N GLY A 14 1.70 -27.55 5.18
CA GLY A 14 2.48 -26.39 4.69
C GLY A 14 3.80 -26.78 4.02
N MET A 15 4.68 -25.80 3.78
CA MET A 15 5.96 -25.98 3.08
C MET A 15 7.13 -25.59 3.97
N ASP A 16 8.20 -26.39 3.98
CA ASP A 16 9.42 -26.09 4.72
C ASP A 16 10.23 -24.96 4.05
N ILE A 17 11.14 -24.36 4.82
CA ILE A 17 11.99 -23.28 4.30
C ILE A 17 12.86 -23.74 3.14
N GLY A 18 13.31 -25.00 3.13
CA GLY A 18 14.12 -25.57 2.06
C GLY A 18 13.35 -25.63 0.75
N SER A 19 12.13 -26.17 0.75
CA SER A 19 11.30 -26.22 -0.46
C SER A 19 10.88 -24.83 -0.95
N ILE A 20 10.62 -23.87 -0.05
CA ILE A 20 10.34 -22.47 -0.45
C ILE A 20 11.59 -21.87 -1.12
N ILE A 21 12.78 -22.10 -0.57
CA ILE A 21 14.04 -21.65 -1.16
C ILE A 21 14.19 -22.25 -2.54
N SER A 22 14.08 -23.58 -2.69
CA SER A 22 14.24 -24.26 -3.97
C SER A 22 13.22 -23.82 -5.01
N TYR A 23 11.95 -23.64 -4.62
CA TYR A 23 10.92 -23.12 -5.52
C TYR A 23 11.27 -21.72 -6.04
N ILE A 24 11.74 -20.85 -5.15
CA ILE A 24 12.10 -19.48 -5.53
C ILE A 24 13.41 -19.47 -6.34
N GLU A 25 14.43 -20.23 -5.96
CA GLU A 25 15.70 -20.36 -6.69
C GLU A 25 15.49 -20.88 -8.12
N GLN A 26 14.58 -21.86 -8.31
CA GLN A 26 14.24 -22.38 -9.65
C GLN A 26 13.50 -21.36 -10.53
N ARG A 27 12.78 -20.41 -9.91
CA ARG A 27 12.01 -19.36 -10.62
C ARG A 27 12.78 -18.04 -10.77
N LEU A 28 13.76 -17.79 -9.91
CA LEU A 28 14.61 -16.58 -9.85
C LEU A 28 16.06 -16.89 -10.29
N THR A 29 16.22 -17.71 -11.33
CA THR A 29 17.51 -18.23 -11.81
C THR A 29 18.55 -17.16 -12.21
N ASN A 30 18.18 -15.87 -12.26
CA ASN A 30 19.06 -14.79 -12.72
C ASN A 30 19.58 -13.83 -11.65
N GLU A 31 18.99 -13.76 -10.44
CA GLU A 31 19.36 -12.71 -9.45
C GLU A 31 19.11 -13.15 -7.99
N THR A 32 19.67 -14.27 -7.54
CA THR A 32 19.67 -14.57 -6.10
C THR A 32 20.93 -14.02 -5.44
N PRO A 33 20.87 -12.86 -4.75
CA PRO A 33 21.99 -12.37 -3.97
C PRO A 33 22.35 -13.39 -2.88
N GLN A 34 23.63 -13.50 -2.54
CA GLN A 34 24.19 -14.44 -1.56
C GLN A 34 23.45 -14.44 -0.19
N ASN A 35 22.76 -13.34 0.13
CA ASN A 35 21.96 -13.18 1.34
C ASN A 35 20.50 -13.64 1.23
N PHE A 36 20.09 -14.22 0.10
CA PHE A 36 18.70 -14.60 -0.16
C PHE A 36 18.12 -15.49 0.93
N ARG A 37 18.84 -16.53 1.36
CA ARG A 37 18.38 -17.42 2.46
C ARG A 37 18.14 -16.67 3.76
N LYS A 38 19.04 -15.74 4.12
CA LYS A 38 18.92 -14.89 5.31
C LYS A 38 17.75 -13.91 5.19
N GLN A 39 17.61 -13.25 4.03
CA GLN A 39 16.54 -12.30 3.75
C GLN A 39 15.17 -12.97 3.70
N LEU A 40 15.09 -14.16 3.09
CA LEU A 40 13.89 -14.98 3.06
C LEU A 40 13.49 -15.42 4.48
N GLY A 41 14.44 -15.89 5.29
CA GLY A 41 14.18 -16.23 6.69
C GLY A 41 13.69 -15.03 7.52
N ALA A 42 14.23 -13.83 7.31
CA ALA A 42 13.73 -12.61 7.95
C ALA A 42 12.32 -12.23 7.46
N LYS A 43 12.05 -12.35 6.16
CA LYS A 43 10.75 -12.07 5.56
C LYS A 43 9.68 -13.06 6.01
N LEU A 44 9.99 -14.36 6.10
CA LEU A 44 9.10 -15.39 6.63
C LEU A 44 8.75 -15.11 8.10
N ARG A 45 9.73 -14.80 8.95
CA ARG A 45 9.48 -14.41 10.35
C ARG A 45 8.56 -13.19 10.44
N ARG A 46 8.80 -12.16 9.62
CA ARG A 46 7.92 -10.98 9.58
C ARG A 46 6.50 -11.32 9.14
N LEU A 47 6.34 -12.18 8.13
CA LEU A 47 5.02 -12.61 7.66
C LEU A 47 4.26 -13.45 8.69
N VAL A 48 4.98 -14.22 9.52
CA VAL A 48 4.40 -14.91 10.68
C VAL A 48 3.94 -13.92 11.74
N LEU A 49 4.75 -12.91 12.08
CA LEU A 49 4.36 -11.85 13.02
C LEU A 49 3.15 -11.03 12.51
N GLN A 50 3.03 -10.86 11.21
CA GLN A 50 1.89 -10.18 10.57
C GLN A 50 0.61 -11.04 10.54
N GLY A 51 0.66 -12.31 10.98
CA GLY A 51 -0.49 -13.21 10.94
C GLY A 51 -0.90 -13.64 9.52
N LYS A 52 -0.03 -13.43 8.52
CA LYS A 52 -0.25 -13.86 7.13
C LYS A 52 0.22 -15.29 6.89
N LEU A 53 1.22 -15.73 7.65
CA LEU A 53 1.73 -17.09 7.65
C LEU A 53 1.67 -17.68 9.06
N GLU A 54 1.44 -18.98 9.15
CA GLU A 54 1.54 -19.75 10.38
C GLU A 54 2.80 -20.62 10.30
N LYS A 55 3.63 -20.60 11.34
CA LYS A 55 4.74 -21.54 11.45
C LYS A 55 4.26 -22.77 12.19
N VAL A 56 4.08 -23.86 11.47
CA VAL A 56 3.70 -25.17 12.02
C VAL A 56 4.97 -26.01 12.07
N GLU A 57 5.54 -26.16 13.27
CA GLU A 57 6.83 -26.83 13.49
C GLU A 57 7.97 -26.23 12.63
N ASN A 58 8.35 -26.92 11.55
CA ASN A 58 9.39 -26.52 10.59
C ASN A 58 8.82 -26.02 9.25
N CYS A 59 7.50 -26.02 9.09
CA CYS A 59 6.80 -25.63 7.88
C CYS A 59 6.08 -24.30 8.05
N TYR A 60 5.87 -23.61 6.94
CA TYR A 60 5.09 -22.39 6.84
C TYR A 60 3.83 -22.69 6.05
N ARG A 61 2.69 -22.20 6.54
CA ARG A 61 1.39 -22.33 5.87
C ARG A 61 0.72 -20.96 5.78
N LEU A 62 -0.11 -20.73 4.76
CA LEU A 62 -0.99 -19.57 4.75
C LEU A 62 -2.00 -19.68 5.89
N THR A 63 -2.19 -18.59 6.63
CA THR A 63 -3.31 -18.51 7.56
C THR A 63 -4.62 -18.52 6.77
N LYS A 64 -5.68 -19.14 7.32
CA LYS A 64 -7.00 -19.20 6.65
C LYS A 64 -7.59 -17.82 6.36
N SER A 65 -7.14 -16.77 7.06
CA SER A 65 -7.48 -15.37 6.80
C SER A 65 -6.87 -14.82 5.49
N SER A 66 -5.74 -15.37 5.05
CA SER A 66 -5.05 -14.95 3.81
C SER A 66 -5.69 -15.49 2.54
N LEU A 67 -6.52 -16.54 2.62
CA LEU A 67 -7.28 -17.05 1.46
C LEU A 67 -8.60 -16.31 1.24
N ALA A 68 -9.05 -15.57 2.25
CA ALA A 68 -10.30 -14.83 2.25
C ALA A 68 -10.02 -13.33 2.31
N GLU A 69 -9.33 -12.77 1.31
CA GLU A 69 -9.40 -11.33 1.07
C GLU A 69 -10.76 -10.99 0.48
N THR A 70 -11.80 -11.07 1.30
CA THR A 70 -12.97 -10.21 1.21
C THR A 70 -13.62 -10.12 2.59
N ASN A 71 -13.55 -8.91 3.15
CA ASN A 71 -14.35 -8.41 4.26
C ASN A 71 -13.97 -8.82 5.70
N THR A 72 -13.85 -7.75 6.49
CA THR A 72 -13.96 -7.65 7.95
C THR A 72 -12.67 -7.76 8.77
N ILE A 73 -12.29 -6.56 9.24
CA ILE A 73 -11.56 -6.25 10.46
C ILE A 73 -12.04 -7.14 11.61
N ASN A 74 -11.08 -7.59 12.42
CA ASN A 74 -11.17 -8.27 13.73
C ASN A 74 -11.10 -9.80 13.71
N ARG A 75 -10.07 -10.33 14.37
CA ARG A 75 -10.27 -11.08 15.63
C ARG A 75 -8.98 -11.19 16.45
N LYS A 76 -9.15 -10.91 17.74
CA LYS A 76 -8.22 -11.19 18.83
C LYS A 76 -8.07 -12.71 19.02
N ASP A 77 -6.99 -13.04 19.74
CA ASP A 77 -6.68 -14.31 20.40
C ASP A 77 -6.11 -15.44 19.52
N VAL A 78 -4.84 -15.79 19.73
CA VAL A 78 -4.40 -16.78 20.71
C VAL A 78 -2.85 -16.82 20.75
N PHE A 79 -2.30 -16.84 21.95
CA PHE A 79 -0.86 -16.93 22.28
C PHE A 79 -0.37 -18.39 22.19
N PRO A 80 0.96 -18.63 21.99
CA PRO A 80 1.65 -19.51 22.94
C PRO A 80 3.01 -18.97 23.46
N LYS A 81 3.24 -19.26 24.75
CA LYS A 81 4.38 -19.06 25.68
C LYS A 81 5.77 -19.31 25.02
N GLN A 82 6.94 -18.73 25.31
CA GLN A 82 7.63 -17.88 26.32
C GLN A 82 9.00 -17.42 25.66
N PRO A 83 9.98 -16.68 26.26
CA PRO A 83 10.19 -16.27 27.66
C PRO A 83 10.26 -14.75 27.89
N VAL A 84 10.22 -14.43 29.19
CA VAL A 84 10.13 -13.10 29.81
C VAL A 84 11.32 -12.21 29.46
N ILE A 85 11.08 -11.22 28.60
CA ILE A 85 11.83 -9.97 28.53
C ILE A 85 10.78 -8.89 28.83
N PRO A 86 11.06 -7.87 29.64
CA PRO A 86 10.00 -6.99 30.12
C PRO A 86 9.31 -6.28 28.93
N ALA A 87 8.06 -6.67 28.68
CA ALA A 87 7.31 -6.34 27.46
C ALA A 87 7.02 -4.83 27.31
N TYR A 88 7.30 -4.03 28.32
CA TYR A 88 7.08 -2.59 28.32
C TYR A 88 8.10 -1.80 27.49
N LEU A 89 9.32 -2.31 27.26
CA LEU A 89 10.32 -1.58 26.46
C LEU A 89 10.16 -1.82 24.94
N LYS A 90 9.74 -3.02 24.52
CA LYS A 90 9.61 -3.37 23.10
C LYS A 90 8.30 -2.90 22.46
N MET A 91 7.25 -2.68 23.27
CA MET A 91 5.98 -2.11 22.80
C MET A 91 6.09 -0.61 22.55
N GLY A 92 6.92 0.11 23.31
CA GLY A 92 7.14 1.56 23.18
C GLY A 92 7.79 1.95 21.86
N GLU A 93 8.88 1.28 21.47
CA GLU A 93 9.57 1.55 20.20
C GLU A 93 8.68 1.24 18.99
N SER A 94 7.87 0.17 19.04
CA SER A 94 6.94 -0.17 17.96
C SER A 94 5.71 0.74 17.88
N LEU A 95 5.24 1.28 19.01
CA LEU A 95 4.11 2.20 19.06
C LEU A 95 4.54 3.61 18.64
N GLU A 96 5.72 4.05 19.06
CA GLU A 96 6.29 5.35 18.70
C GLU A 96 6.58 5.44 17.19
N GLU A 97 7.18 4.40 16.60
CA GLU A 97 7.41 4.36 15.15
C GLU A 97 6.10 4.26 14.35
N ALA A 98 5.09 3.56 14.88
CA ALA A 98 3.75 3.57 14.28
C ALA A 98 3.09 4.95 14.38
N ALA A 99 3.24 5.65 15.49
CA ALA A 99 2.73 6.99 15.69
C ALA A 99 3.41 8.02 14.77
N LYS A 100 4.74 7.97 14.63
CA LYS A 100 5.50 8.82 13.68
C LYS A 100 5.05 8.57 12.24
N THR A 101 4.91 7.30 11.86
CA THR A 101 4.44 6.92 10.52
C THR A 101 3.00 7.41 10.28
N ALA A 102 2.12 7.30 11.27
CA ALA A 102 0.76 7.80 11.17
C ALA A 102 0.72 9.33 11.03
N ALA A 103 1.48 10.05 11.86
CA ALA A 103 1.60 11.50 11.80
C ALA A 103 2.11 11.98 10.42
N TYR A 104 3.16 11.34 9.89
CA TYR A 104 3.70 11.67 8.58
C TYR A 104 2.67 11.44 7.45
N LYS A 105 1.95 10.32 7.49
CA LYS A 105 0.90 10.02 6.51
C LYS A 105 -0.27 10.99 6.57
N VAL A 106 -0.64 11.45 7.78
CA VAL A 106 -1.68 12.47 7.96
C VAL A 106 -1.21 13.79 7.36
N ALA A 107 0.01 14.23 7.66
CA ALA A 107 0.58 15.46 7.10
C ALA A 107 0.65 15.42 5.56
N GLU A 108 1.10 14.30 4.98
CA GLU A 108 1.16 14.12 3.53
C GLU A 108 -0.25 14.13 2.88
N ALA A 109 -1.25 13.55 3.56
CA ALA A 109 -2.62 13.57 3.08
C ALA A 109 -3.24 14.97 3.14
N GLU A 110 -2.97 15.73 4.21
CA GLU A 110 -3.42 17.11 4.37
C GLU A 110 -2.79 18.03 3.31
N GLU A 111 -1.48 17.92 3.08
CA GLU A 111 -0.78 18.67 2.04
C GLU A 111 -1.37 18.42 0.66
N LYS A 112 -1.54 17.14 0.28
CA LYS A 112 -2.15 16.77 -1.01
C LYS A 112 -3.56 17.32 -1.16
N THR A 113 -4.35 17.25 -0.09
CA THR A 113 -5.73 17.76 -0.09
C THR A 113 -5.74 19.28 -0.26
N HIS A 114 -4.84 20.00 0.42
CA HIS A 114 -4.72 21.43 0.31
C HIS A 114 -4.31 21.87 -1.10
N ILE A 115 -3.30 21.21 -1.69
CA ILE A 115 -2.86 21.48 -3.07
C ILE A 115 -4.01 21.23 -4.05
N ALA A 116 -4.72 20.11 -3.93
CA ALA A 116 -5.87 19.81 -4.79
C ALA A 116 -6.98 20.88 -4.66
N ALA A 117 -7.29 21.32 -3.44
CA ALA A 117 -8.28 22.37 -3.21
C ALA A 117 -7.86 23.72 -3.82
N LEU A 118 -6.57 24.08 -3.74
CA LEU A 118 -6.05 25.27 -4.40
C LEU A 118 -6.11 25.17 -5.93
N SER A 119 -5.77 24.02 -6.50
CA SER A 119 -5.85 23.78 -7.94
C SER A 119 -7.28 23.92 -8.47
N VAL A 120 -8.27 23.39 -7.75
CA VAL A 120 -9.69 23.53 -8.13
C VAL A 120 -10.12 24.98 -8.08
N ARG A 121 -9.82 25.70 -6.99
CA ARG A 121 -10.17 27.13 -6.87
C ARG A 121 -9.56 27.96 -8.00
N GLU A 122 -8.31 27.71 -8.35
CA GLU A 122 -7.63 28.43 -9.42
C GLU A 122 -8.20 28.08 -10.79
N ALA A 123 -8.54 26.81 -11.04
CA ALA A 123 -9.19 26.38 -12.27
C ALA A 123 -10.57 27.03 -12.44
N GLU A 124 -11.39 27.10 -11.38
CA GLU A 124 -12.69 27.80 -11.40
C GLU A 124 -12.51 29.29 -11.71
N ARG A 125 -11.53 29.95 -11.09
CA ARG A 125 -11.21 31.35 -11.35
C ARG A 125 -10.82 31.58 -12.81
N LEU A 126 -9.99 30.71 -13.39
CA LEU A 126 -9.58 30.78 -14.78
C LEU A 126 -10.75 30.50 -15.74
N SER A 127 -11.61 29.53 -15.43
CA SER A 127 -12.82 29.24 -16.22
C SER A 127 -13.71 30.46 -16.33
N LYS A 128 -13.96 31.14 -15.20
CA LYS A 128 -14.79 32.35 -15.19
C LYS A 128 -14.18 33.47 -16.03
N MET A 129 -12.86 33.69 -15.93
CA MET A 129 -12.18 34.69 -16.76
C MET A 129 -12.24 34.35 -18.24
N GLN A 130 -12.16 33.07 -18.60
CA GLN A 130 -12.29 32.64 -19.98
C GLN A 130 -13.71 32.90 -20.50
N GLU A 131 -14.75 32.57 -19.74
CA GLU A 131 -16.14 32.87 -20.09
C GLU A 131 -16.37 34.38 -20.30
N GLU A 132 -15.83 35.21 -19.41
CA GLU A 132 -15.89 36.68 -19.55
C GLU A 132 -15.13 37.17 -20.80
N ALA A 133 -13.95 36.62 -21.08
CA ALA A 133 -13.16 36.95 -22.26
C ALA A 133 -13.87 36.57 -23.56
N ASP A 134 -14.47 35.38 -23.61
CA ASP A 134 -15.24 34.88 -24.76
C ASP A 134 -16.48 35.75 -24.99
N ALA A 135 -17.18 36.17 -23.92
CA ALA A 135 -18.32 37.08 -24.03
C ALA A 135 -17.93 38.46 -24.59
N ILE A 136 -16.82 39.03 -24.14
CA ILE A 136 -16.30 40.30 -24.66
C ILE A 136 -15.90 40.15 -26.14
N PHE A 137 -15.26 39.04 -26.49
CA PHE A 137 -14.86 38.76 -27.87
C PHE A 137 -16.07 38.65 -28.80
N GLN A 138 -17.11 37.91 -28.40
CA GLN A 138 -18.36 37.80 -29.17
C GLN A 138 -19.01 39.17 -29.35
N LEU A 139 -19.09 40.00 -28.30
CA LEU A 139 -19.62 41.35 -28.40
C LEU A 139 -18.82 42.21 -29.39
N ALA A 140 -17.49 42.13 -29.35
CA ALA A 140 -16.63 42.86 -30.27
C ALA A 140 -16.85 42.41 -31.73
N GLN A 141 -17.01 41.11 -31.97
CA GLN A 141 -17.37 40.57 -33.29
C GLN A 141 -18.73 41.09 -33.77
N GLU A 142 -19.76 41.07 -32.91
CA GLU A 142 -21.07 41.60 -33.29
C GLU A 142 -21.04 43.10 -33.63
N ILE A 143 -20.25 43.89 -32.89
CA ILE A 143 -20.07 45.32 -33.19
C ILE A 143 -19.38 45.48 -34.54
N HIS A 144 -18.28 44.76 -34.75
CA HIS A 144 -17.54 44.76 -36.00
C HIS A 144 -18.46 44.43 -37.19
N ASP A 145 -19.24 43.35 -37.09
CA ASP A 145 -20.10 42.88 -38.16
C ASP A 145 -21.24 43.86 -38.45
N ARG A 146 -21.84 44.46 -37.40
CA ARG A 146 -22.84 45.53 -37.57
C ARG A 146 -22.27 46.77 -38.26
N CYS A 147 -21.03 47.15 -37.97
CA CYS A 147 -20.39 48.28 -38.66
C CYS A 147 -20.14 47.97 -40.13
N HIS A 148 -19.71 46.75 -40.46
CA HIS A 148 -19.46 46.34 -41.86
C HIS A 148 -20.72 45.98 -42.65
N SER A 149 -21.85 45.74 -41.98
CA SER A 149 -23.13 45.41 -42.63
C SER A 149 -24.02 46.64 -42.89
N ASN A 150 -23.63 47.83 -42.40
CA ASN A 150 -24.36 49.10 -42.59
C ASN A 150 -23.71 50.04 -43.63
N ASP A 151 -22.65 49.60 -44.31
CA ASP A 151 -22.08 50.21 -45.53
C ASP A 151 -22.58 49.47 -46.79
#